data_AF-A0A7J2LW56-F1
#
_entry.id   AF-A0A7J2LW56-F1
#
_cell.length_a   1.000
_cell.length_b   1.000
_cell.length_c   1.000
_cell.angle_alpha   90.00
_cell.angle_beta   90.00
_cell.angle_gamma   90.00
#
_symmetry.space_group_name_H-M   'P 1'
#
loop_
_entity.id
_entity.type
_entity.pdbx_description
1 polymer ?
#
loop_
_entity_poly.entity_id
_entity_poly.type
_entity_poly.pdbx_seq_one_letter_code
_entity_poly.pdbx_strand_id
1 'polypeptide(L)'
;MSESLMKAKKTIKAKILELRKRKEDLLKREYENWQRYLRGDRTVPLYSATKQQADRLLRRLKGKLKPNREYPLILRRDVYRADTKLTPYWLKISIHGVRGGINVPIKTHEPITEDVVCREAKIIRRRGEWFVHITV
;
A
#
# COMPACT_ATOMS: atom_id res chain seq x y z
N MET A 1 -28.67 -25.85 -0.83
CA MET A 1 -27.35 -25.83 -0.16
C MET A 1 -26.43 -24.96 -0.99
N SER A 2 -26.03 -23.79 -0.50
CA SER A 2 -25.07 -22.93 -1.20
C SER A 2 -23.68 -23.30 -0.73
N GLU A 3 -22.93 -24.04 -1.55
CA GLU A 3 -21.49 -24.16 -1.39
C GLU A 3 -20.89 -22.76 -1.56
N SER A 4 -20.72 -22.05 -0.45
CA SER A 4 -19.82 -20.92 -0.39
C SER A 4 -18.40 -21.46 -0.58
N LEU A 5 -17.97 -21.60 -1.84
CA LEU A 5 -16.57 -21.85 -2.23
C LEU A 5 -15.66 -20.97 -1.38
N MET A 6 -14.96 -21.60 -0.43
CA MET A 6 -14.05 -20.92 0.48
C MET A 6 -12.89 -20.37 -0.37
N LYS A 7 -12.98 -19.11 -0.80
CA LYS A 7 -11.92 -18.48 -1.59
C LYS A 7 -10.66 -18.43 -0.72
N ALA A 8 -9.63 -19.18 -1.12
CA ALA A 8 -8.35 -19.20 -0.42
C ALA A 8 -7.79 -17.77 -0.33
N LYS A 9 -7.45 -17.33 0.88
CA LYS A 9 -6.86 -16.02 1.11
C LYS A 9 -5.35 -16.15 1.06
N LYS A 10 -4.71 -15.44 0.13
CA LYS A 10 -3.25 -15.49 -0.07
C LYS A 10 -2.65 -14.09 0.00
N THR A 11 -1.35 -14.00 0.26
CA THR A 11 -0.61 -12.73 0.21
C THR A 11 0.46 -12.79 -0.87
N ILE A 12 0.25 -12.01 -1.93
CA ILE A 12 1.22 -11.77 -2.99
C ILE A 12 2.20 -10.70 -2.53
N LYS A 13 3.45 -11.09 -2.24
CA LYS A 13 4.57 -10.18 -2.01
C LYS A 13 5.07 -9.65 -3.35
N ALA A 14 5.29 -8.35 -3.44
CA ALA A 14 5.88 -7.70 -4.59
C ALA A 14 6.94 -6.70 -4.16
N LYS A 15 8.02 -6.60 -4.93
CA LYS A 15 9.02 -5.54 -4.80
C LYS A 15 8.61 -4.38 -5.69
N ILE A 16 8.65 -3.14 -5.18
CA ILE A 16 8.55 -1.96 -6.03
C ILE A 16 9.90 -1.81 -6.74
N LEU A 17 9.89 -1.78 -8.07
CA LEU A 17 11.11 -1.64 -8.85
C LEU A 17 11.61 -0.19 -8.80
N GLU A 18 12.81 0.04 -9.33
CA GLU A 18 13.51 1.33 -9.27
C GLU A 18 12.60 2.50 -9.64
N LEU A 19 12.43 3.39 -8.68
CA LEU A 19 11.66 4.61 -8.84
C LEU A 19 12.58 5.73 -9.29
N ARG A 20 12.09 6.60 -10.17
CA ARG A 20 12.73 7.90 -10.37
C ARG A 20 12.72 8.65 -9.04
N LYS A 21 13.82 9.34 -8.72
CA LYS A 21 14.01 10.11 -7.48
C LYS A 21 12.75 10.87 -7.02
N ARG A 22 12.12 11.63 -7.93
CA ARG A 22 10.86 12.36 -7.63
C ARG A 22 9.72 11.46 -7.15
N LYS A 23 9.51 10.29 -7.75
CA LYS A 23 8.44 9.35 -7.31
C LYS A 23 8.79 8.71 -5.98
N GLU A 24 10.06 8.39 -5.78
CA GLU A 24 10.55 7.86 -4.51
C GLU A 24 10.35 8.86 -3.37
N ASP A 25 10.71 10.14 -3.58
CA ASP A 25 10.52 11.20 -2.60
C ASP A 25 9.05 11.39 -2.23
N LEU A 26 8.14 11.31 -3.22
CA LEU A 26 6.70 11.39 -3.00
C LEU A 26 6.18 10.21 -2.17
N LEU A 27 6.61 8.99 -2.50
CA LEU A 27 6.25 7.79 -1.75
C LEU A 27 6.80 7.85 -0.31
N LYS A 28 8.07 8.21 -0.16
CA LYS A 28 8.75 8.36 1.12
C LYS A 28 8.02 9.37 1.99
N ARG A 29 7.67 10.54 1.45
CA ARG A 29 6.92 11.59 2.16
C ARG A 29 5.56 11.09 2.65
N GLU A 30 4.76 10.46 1.79
CA GLU A 30 3.45 9.95 2.20
C GLU A 30 3.59 8.87 3.29
N TYR A 31 4.56 7.97 3.14
CA TYR A 31 4.84 6.92 4.11
C TYR A 31 5.31 7.47 5.45
N GLU A 32 6.23 8.44 5.47
CA GLU A 32 6.73 9.08 6.68
C GLU A 32 5.65 9.90 7.38
N ASN A 33 4.82 10.62 6.63
CA ASN A 33 3.64 11.30 7.18
C ASN A 33 2.65 10.29 7.77
N TRP A 34 2.46 9.13 7.14
CA TRP A 34 1.64 8.07 7.70
C TRP A 34 2.20 7.58 9.05
N GLN A 35 3.51 7.37 9.14
CA GLN A 35 4.17 7.01 10.40
C GLN A 35 3.99 8.07 11.49
N ARG A 36 4.12 9.36 11.15
CA ARG A 36 3.91 10.50 12.08
C ARG A 36 2.46 10.62 12.53
N TYR A 37 1.53 10.46 11.59
CA TYR A 37 0.10 10.53 11.85
C TYR A 37 -0.37 9.46 12.83
N LEU A 38 0.10 8.22 12.63
CA LEU A 38 -0.17 7.14 13.56
C LEU A 38 0.34 7.49 14.97
N ARG A 39 1.51 8.12 15.09
CA ARG A 39 2.10 8.55 16.37
C ARG A 39 1.47 9.82 16.97
N GLY A 40 0.37 10.32 16.41
CA GLY A 40 -0.42 11.39 17.00
C GLY A 40 -0.25 12.76 16.35
N ASP A 41 0.68 12.92 15.41
CA ASP A 41 0.83 14.18 14.67
C ASP A 41 -0.28 14.31 13.61
N ARG A 42 -1.39 14.95 13.98
CA ARG A 42 -2.57 15.12 13.11
C ARG A 42 -2.41 16.22 12.06
N THR A 43 -1.30 16.97 12.09
CA THR A 43 -1.04 18.12 11.22
C THR A 43 -0.38 17.73 9.90
N VAL A 44 0.21 16.53 9.83
CA VAL A 44 0.93 16.07 8.64
C VAL A 44 0.00 15.94 7.43
N PRO A 45 0.47 16.36 6.23
CA PRO A 45 -0.29 16.22 5.01
C PRO A 45 -0.34 14.75 4.59
N LEU A 46 -1.55 14.18 4.59
CA LEU A 46 -1.84 12.85 4.08
C LEU A 46 -2.94 12.92 3.04
N TYR A 47 -2.93 11.97 2.11
CA TYR A 47 -4.07 11.79 1.24
C TYR A 47 -5.30 11.40 2.07
N SER A 48 -6.48 11.93 1.73
CA SER A 48 -7.67 11.77 2.56
C SER A 48 -8.04 10.32 2.83
N ALA A 49 -7.91 9.44 1.82
CA ALA A 49 -8.15 8.01 2.00
C ALA A 49 -7.08 7.33 2.88
N THR A 50 -5.82 7.77 2.76
CA THR A 50 -4.72 7.31 3.63
C THR A 50 -5.01 7.66 5.09
N LYS A 51 -5.45 8.90 5.35
CA LYS A 51 -5.85 9.36 6.69
C LYS A 51 -6.96 8.49 7.29
N GLN A 52 -7.99 8.16 6.51
CA GLN A 52 -9.08 7.28 6.95
C GLN A 52 -8.60 5.87 7.31
N GLN A 53 -7.66 5.31 6.55
CA GLN A 53 -7.07 4.00 6.87
C GLN A 53 -6.22 4.06 8.14
N ALA A 54 -5.54 5.17 8.39
CA ALA A 54 -4.75 5.39 9.60
C ALA A 54 -5.66 5.39 10.83
N ASP A 55 -6.76 6.14 10.78
CA ASP A 55 -7.75 6.18 11.86
C ASP A 55 -8.36 4.80 12.13
N ARG A 56 -8.69 4.04 11.08
CA ARG A 56 -9.17 2.66 11.20
C ARG A 56 -8.14 1.76 11.88
N LEU A 57 -6.86 1.88 11.51
CA LEU A 57 -5.78 1.12 12.11
C LEU A 57 -5.60 1.48 13.60
N LEU A 58 -5.63 2.77 13.94
CA LEU A 58 -5.52 3.24 15.33
C LEU A 58 -6.66 2.70 16.21
N ARG A 59 -7.90 2.76 15.71
CA ARG A 59 -9.07 2.16 16.41
C ARG A 59 -8.87 0.67 16.65
N ARG A 60 -8.42 -0.07 15.63
CA ARG A 60 -8.16 -1.52 15.73
C ARG A 60 -7.07 -1.85 16.75
N LEU A 61 -6.03 -1.02 16.82
CA LEU A 61 -4.92 -1.17 17.77
C LEU A 61 -5.24 -0.58 19.15
N LYS A 62 -6.44 -0.03 19.36
CA LYS A 62 -6.83 0.69 20.59
C LYS A 62 -5.80 1.76 20.98
N GLY A 63 -5.21 2.43 19.98
CA GLY A 63 -4.15 3.43 20.17
C GLY A 63 -2.78 2.88 20.61
N LYS A 64 -2.63 1.55 20.81
CA LYS A 64 -1.38 0.94 21.29
C LYS A 64 -0.39 0.71 20.15
N LEU A 65 0.40 1.73 19.84
CA LEU A 65 1.50 1.63 18.88
C LEU A 65 2.81 1.24 19.58
N LYS A 66 3.61 0.41 18.91
CA LYS A 66 4.97 0.11 19.35
C LYS A 66 5.90 1.23 18.88
N PRO A 67 6.67 1.89 19.77
CA PRO A 67 7.45 3.09 19.44
C PRO A 67 8.46 2.84 18.31
N ASN A 68 9.17 1.71 18.37
CA ASN A 68 10.25 1.36 17.43
C ASN A 68 9.79 0.53 16.24
N ARG A 69 8.48 0.54 15.93
CA ARG A 69 7.91 -0.22 14.82
C ARG A 69 7.35 0.72 13.76
N GLU A 70 7.77 0.51 12.51
CA GLU A 70 7.05 1.06 11.37
C GLU A 70 5.81 0.23 11.04
N TYR A 71 4.72 0.92 10.74
CA TYR A 71 3.46 0.29 10.39
C TYR A 71 3.24 0.35 8.88
N PRO A 72 2.73 -0.71 8.25
CA PRO A 72 2.49 -0.71 6.81
C PRO A 72 1.53 0.40 6.41
N LEU A 73 1.83 1.11 5.32
CA LEU A 73 0.92 2.06 4.71
C LEU A 73 -0.18 1.27 3.98
N ILE A 74 -1.41 1.37 4.48
CA ILE A 74 -2.57 0.62 3.97
C ILE A 74 -3.19 1.41 2.81
N LEU A 75 -3.29 0.75 1.66
CA LEU A 75 -3.86 1.32 0.46
C LEU A 75 -5.34 0.95 0.32
N ARG A 76 -6.09 1.81 -0.40
CA ARG A 76 -7.50 1.55 -0.76
C ARG A 76 -7.58 0.33 -1.71
N ARG A 77 -8.77 -0.26 -1.83
CA ARG A 77 -8.99 -1.52 -2.58
C ARG A 77 -9.01 -1.35 -4.11
N ASP A 78 -9.27 -0.14 -4.60
CA ASP A 78 -9.43 0.23 -6.02
C ASP A 78 -8.12 0.58 -6.72
N VAL A 79 -7.05 -0.01 -6.24
CA VAL A 79 -5.72 0.29 -6.69
C VAL A 79 -5.28 -1.03 -7.33
N TYR A 80 -4.91 -1.01 -8.63
CA TYR A 80 -4.23 -2.04 -9.46
C TYR A 80 -5.03 -2.69 -10.59
N ARG A 81 -4.72 -2.28 -11.82
CA ARG A 81 -3.91 -3.01 -12.83
C ARG A 81 -3.61 -2.04 -13.97
N ALA A 82 -2.37 -1.97 -14.44
CA ALA A 82 -2.06 -1.41 -15.75
C ALA A 82 -1.02 -2.31 -16.39
N ASP A 83 -1.35 -2.87 -17.55
CA ASP A 83 -0.45 -3.70 -18.32
C ASP A 83 0.43 -2.79 -19.19
N THR A 84 1.75 -2.87 -19.06
CA THR A 84 2.69 -2.13 -19.92
C THR A 84 3.92 -2.96 -20.20
N LYS A 85 4.65 -2.61 -21.28
CA LYS A 85 5.84 -3.32 -21.76
C LYS A 85 6.99 -3.51 -20.74
N LEU A 86 7.04 -2.72 -19.66
CA LEU A 86 8.13 -2.76 -18.65
C LEU A 86 7.89 -3.80 -17.55
N THR A 87 6.64 -3.91 -17.08
CA THR A 87 6.21 -4.90 -16.09
C THR A 87 4.71 -5.15 -16.24
N PRO A 88 4.23 -6.40 -16.13
CA PRO A 88 2.80 -6.72 -16.24
C PRO A 88 1.97 -6.10 -15.11
N TYR A 89 2.61 -5.65 -14.02
CA TYR A 89 1.92 -5.13 -12.85
C TYR A 89 2.40 -3.73 -12.47
N TRP A 90 1.46 -2.79 -12.43
CA TRP A 90 1.68 -1.43 -11.92
C TRP A 90 0.77 -1.17 -10.73
N LEU A 91 1.34 -0.45 -9.78
CA LEU A 91 0.75 -0.08 -8.52
C LEU A 91 0.47 1.42 -8.52
N LYS A 92 -0.79 1.83 -8.56
CA LYS A 92 -1.15 3.24 -8.31
C LYS A 92 -0.98 3.51 -6.81
N ILE A 93 -0.51 4.67 -6.39
CA ILE A 93 -0.42 5.03 -4.96
C ILE A 93 -0.98 6.43 -4.84
N SER A 94 -1.99 6.61 -4.02
CA SER A 94 -2.54 7.94 -3.75
C SER A 94 -1.58 8.68 -2.83
N ILE A 95 -1.16 9.88 -3.25
CA ILE A 95 -0.20 10.73 -2.53
C ILE A 95 -0.84 12.11 -2.33
N HIS A 96 -0.67 12.68 -1.15
CA HIS A 96 -1.12 14.04 -0.87
C HIS A 96 -0.47 15.05 -1.84
N GLY A 97 -1.28 15.95 -2.40
CA GLY A 97 -0.82 16.99 -3.33
C GLY A 97 -0.50 16.50 -4.74
N VAL A 98 -0.80 15.23 -5.09
CA VAL A 98 -0.59 14.68 -6.43
C VAL A 98 -1.92 14.22 -7.00
N ARG A 99 -2.47 14.97 -7.97
CA ARG A 99 -3.70 14.58 -8.65
C ARG A 99 -3.49 13.25 -9.36
N GLY A 100 -4.33 12.26 -9.05
CA GLY A 100 -4.22 10.91 -9.62
C GLY A 100 -3.14 10.02 -8.99
N GLY A 101 -2.37 10.51 -8.02
CA GLY A 101 -1.32 9.72 -7.36
C GLY A 101 -0.12 9.43 -8.26
N ILE A 102 0.67 8.42 -7.88
CA ILE A 102 1.83 7.95 -8.64
C ILE A 102 1.62 6.52 -9.10
N ASN A 103 2.08 6.18 -10.30
CA ASN A 103 2.15 4.79 -10.76
C ASN A 103 3.57 4.26 -10.55
N VAL A 104 3.69 3.13 -9.86
CA VAL A 104 4.97 2.47 -9.59
C VAL A 104 4.99 1.04 -10.15
N PRO A 105 6.05 0.63 -10.85
CA PRO A 105 6.18 -0.73 -11.34
C PRO A 105 6.45 -1.69 -10.19
N ILE A 106 5.81 -2.87 -10.21
CA ILE A 106 6.03 -3.90 -9.20
C ILE A 106 6.41 -5.24 -9.83
N LYS A 107 7.31 -5.96 -9.16
CA LYS A 107 7.64 -7.36 -9.47
C LYS A 107 7.04 -8.23 -8.39
N THR A 108 5.98 -8.97 -8.74
CA THR A 108 5.35 -9.94 -7.86
C THR A 108 6.20 -11.21 -7.79
N HIS A 109 6.18 -11.90 -6.65
CA HIS A 109 6.84 -13.20 -6.52
C HIS A 109 6.06 -14.32 -7.26
N GLU A 110 4.81 -14.07 -7.61
CA GLU A 110 3.94 -14.94 -8.38
C GLU A 110 2.98 -14.12 -9.26
N PRO A 111 2.51 -14.66 -10.38
CA PRO A 111 1.53 -13.98 -11.23
C PRO A 111 0.21 -13.70 -10.48
N ILE A 112 -0.38 -12.54 -10.75
CA ILE A 112 -1.77 -12.24 -10.38
C ILE A 112 -2.63 -12.54 -11.62
N THR A 113 -3.40 -13.62 -11.58
CA THR A 113 -4.31 -14.05 -12.65
C THR A 113 -5.64 -13.29 -12.60
N GLU A 114 -6.41 -13.24 -13.68
CA GLU A 114 -7.62 -12.39 -13.82
C GLU A 114 -8.76 -12.76 -12.87
N ASP A 115 -8.82 -14.00 -12.43
CA ASP A 115 -9.78 -14.54 -11.47
C ASP A 115 -9.53 -14.09 -10.02
N VAL A 116 -8.38 -13.45 -9.76
CA VAL A 116 -7.91 -13.10 -8.43
C VAL A 116 -8.41 -11.71 -8.02
N VAL A 117 -9.21 -11.67 -6.95
CA VAL A 117 -9.78 -10.43 -6.41
C VAL A 117 -8.83 -9.81 -5.38
N CYS A 118 -8.20 -8.69 -5.72
CA CYS A 118 -7.43 -7.90 -4.76
C CYS A 118 -8.34 -7.34 -3.64
N ARG A 119 -7.95 -7.58 -2.38
CA ARG A 119 -8.71 -7.12 -1.20
C ARG A 119 -8.05 -5.94 -0.51
N GLU A 120 -6.76 -6.04 -0.25
CA GLU A 120 -6.01 -5.04 0.51
C GLU A 120 -4.56 -5.04 0.03
N ALA A 121 -3.94 -3.87 -0.06
CA ALA A 121 -2.51 -3.76 -0.28
C ALA A 121 -1.84 -2.93 0.80
N LYS A 122 -0.63 -3.34 1.15
CA LYS A 122 0.17 -2.73 2.21
C LYS A 122 1.57 -2.44 1.70
N ILE A 123 1.97 -1.18 1.72
CA ILE A 123 3.36 -0.80 1.45
C ILE A 123 4.18 -0.95 2.73
N ILE A 124 5.37 -1.52 2.58
CA ILE A 124 6.32 -1.78 3.65
C ILE A 124 7.69 -1.30 3.19
N ARG A 125 8.40 -0.60 4.08
CA ARG A 125 9.82 -0.26 3.89
C ARG A 125 10.70 -1.26 4.64
N ARG A 126 11.71 -1.83 3.98
CA ARG A 126 12.70 -2.72 4.59
C ARG A 126 14.07 -2.46 4.01
N ARG A 127 15.06 -2.15 4.86
CA ARG A 127 16.46 -1.89 4.47
C ARG A 127 16.58 -0.87 3.31
N GLY A 128 15.78 0.18 3.34
CA GLY A 128 15.73 1.21 2.30
C GLY A 128 14.91 0.84 1.06
N GLU A 129 14.49 -0.42 0.91
CA GLU A 129 13.68 -0.88 -0.23
C GLU A 129 12.18 -0.88 0.08
N TRP A 130 11.39 -0.82 -1.00
CA TRP A 130 9.94 -0.78 -0.94
C TRP A 130 9.31 -2.10 -1.40
N PHE A 131 8.38 -2.59 -0.60
CA PHE A 131 7.62 -3.80 -0.87
C PHE A 131 6.12 -3.54 -0.75
N VAL A 132 5.34 -4.34 -1.47
CA VAL A 132 3.88 -4.35 -1.39
C VAL A 132 3.44 -5.76 -1.05
N HIS A 133 2.62 -5.88 -0.01
CA HIS A 133 1.91 -7.11 0.30
C HIS A 133 0.46 -6.95 -0.15
N ILE A 134 0.07 -7.68 -1.20
CA ILE A 134 -1.26 -7.67 -1.78
C ILE A 134 -2.00 -8.91 -1.26
N THR A 135 -3.06 -8.69 -0.51
CA THR A 135 -3.97 -9.76 -0.08
C THR A 135 -4.99 -10.01 -1.17
N VAL A 136 -5.07 -11.27 -1.61
CA VAL A 136 -6.02 -11.78 -2.59
C VAL A 136 -6.93 -12.82 -1.96
#